data_AF-A0ABD3CGL6-F1
#
_entry.id   AF-A0ABD3CGL6-F1
#
_cell.length_a   1.000
_cell.length_b   1.000
_cell.length_c   1.000
_cell.angle_alpha   90.00
_cell.angle_beta   90.00
_cell.angle_gamma   90.00
#
_symmetry.space_group_name_H-M   'P 1'
#
loop_
_entity.id
_entity.type
_entity.pdbx_description
1 polymer ?
#
loop_
_entity_poly.entity_id
_entity_poly.type
_entity_poly.pdbx_seq_one_letter_code
_entity_poly.pdbx_strand_id
1 'polypeptide(L)'
;MSGVFCTQRNLFGGAIVSNFPLRFEDVSNIRQVPDHQEVFVDPTRDESLIFELLDLKTDVADHGSATWFLQDLANEQDAEGTMVLEQSGVFEAGGLRLRNNPAIINTAVGQMAISKGRQGREAQNLVKVYLANLRLKDAATDVLVTAYEPMLINPLSESAATVGAGLAVPAAQSGRLPMAEVFKSAVSSFKVNDWSLFGASL
;
A
#
# COMPACT_ATOMS: atom_id res chain seq x y z
N MET A 1 -12.68 25.27 -8.19
CA MET A 1 -12.46 24.27 -7.11
C MET A 1 -12.45 22.90 -7.75
N SER A 2 -11.30 22.44 -8.25
CA SER A 2 -11.16 21.06 -8.73
C SER A 2 -11.08 20.16 -7.49
N GLY A 3 -12.18 19.50 -7.14
CA GLY A 3 -12.16 18.49 -6.09
C GLY A 3 -11.10 17.45 -6.42
N VAL A 4 -10.30 17.08 -5.43
CA VAL A 4 -9.35 15.98 -5.62
C VAL A 4 -10.16 14.69 -5.56
N PHE A 5 -10.58 14.20 -6.73
CA PHE A 5 -11.43 13.02 -6.83
C PHE A 5 -10.56 11.76 -6.96
N CYS A 6 -10.90 10.71 -6.20
CA CYS A 6 -10.44 9.37 -6.50
C CYS A 6 -11.20 8.85 -7.73
N THR A 7 -10.51 8.09 -8.57
CA THR A 7 -11.14 7.37 -9.68
C THR A 7 -11.10 5.88 -9.40
N GLN A 8 -12.10 5.14 -9.88
CA GLN A 8 -12.03 3.68 -9.88
C GLN A 8 -10.95 3.23 -10.86
N ARG A 9 -10.13 2.29 -10.43
CA ARG A 9 -9.04 1.69 -11.19
C ARG A 9 -9.15 0.17 -11.17
N ASN A 10 -8.85 -0.43 -12.31
CA ASN A 10 -8.75 -1.87 -12.48
C ASN A 10 -7.37 -2.34 -11.98
N LEU A 11 -7.37 -3.45 -11.26
CA LEU A 11 -6.20 -4.18 -10.78
C LEU A 11 -6.32 -5.63 -11.25
N PHE A 12 -5.19 -6.29 -11.51
CA PHE A 12 -5.10 -7.70 -11.89
C PHE A 12 -6.02 -8.04 -13.07
N GLY A 13 -5.84 -7.32 -14.20
CA GLY A 13 -6.66 -7.51 -15.39
C GLY A 13 -8.14 -7.12 -15.24
N GLY A 14 -8.50 -6.40 -14.17
CA GLY A 14 -9.88 -5.99 -13.88
C GLY A 14 -10.65 -6.94 -12.96
N ALA A 15 -10.03 -8.03 -12.53
CA ALA A 15 -10.60 -8.93 -11.53
C ALA A 15 -10.83 -8.23 -10.19
N ILE A 16 -10.03 -7.22 -9.86
CA ILE A 16 -10.17 -6.36 -8.70
C ILE A 16 -10.34 -4.91 -9.14
N VAL A 17 -11.09 -4.12 -8.36
CA VAL A 17 -11.16 -2.67 -8.50
C VAL A 17 -10.92 -1.97 -7.17
N SER A 18 -10.32 -0.78 -7.23
CA SER A 18 -10.07 0.09 -6.08
C SER A 18 -10.07 1.57 -6.52
N ASN A 19 -10.39 2.49 -5.61
CA ASN A 19 -10.50 3.92 -5.90
C ASN A 19 -9.36 4.72 -5.28
N PHE A 20 -8.55 5.37 -6.12
CA PHE A 20 -7.49 6.29 -5.69
C PHE A 20 -7.21 7.37 -6.77
N PRO A 21 -6.46 8.45 -6.47
CA PRO A 21 -6.29 9.56 -7.41
C PRO A 21 -5.52 9.21 -8.69
N LEU A 22 -5.86 9.88 -9.79
CA LEU A 22 -5.20 9.72 -11.11
C LEU A 22 -3.71 10.06 -11.14
N ARG A 23 -3.21 10.80 -10.15
CA ARG A 23 -1.77 11.15 -10.06
C ARG A 23 -0.87 9.94 -9.80
N PHE A 24 -1.46 8.81 -9.41
CA PHE A 24 -0.77 7.54 -9.22
C PHE A 24 -0.68 6.80 -10.54
N GLU A 25 0.48 6.91 -11.18
CA GLU A 25 0.84 6.29 -12.44
C GLU A 25 1.20 4.83 -12.23
N ASP A 26 0.80 3.99 -13.18
CA ASP A 26 1.06 2.56 -13.15
C ASP A 26 2.48 2.25 -13.65
N VAL A 27 3.27 1.62 -12.79
CA VAL A 27 4.68 1.32 -13.02
C VAL A 27 4.88 0.21 -14.04
N SER A 28 3.88 -0.65 -14.28
CA SER A 28 3.95 -1.72 -15.28
C SER A 28 4.17 -1.21 -16.71
N ASN A 29 3.81 0.06 -16.98
CA ASN A 29 4.07 0.73 -18.26
C ASN A 29 5.56 0.98 -18.53
N ILE A 30 6.40 0.92 -17.50
CA ILE A 30 7.81 1.33 -17.55
C ILE A 30 8.74 0.16 -17.24
N ARG A 31 8.34 -0.73 -16.34
CA ARG A 31 9.11 -1.92 -15.97
C ARG A 31 8.19 -3.10 -15.66
N GLN A 32 8.73 -4.31 -15.77
CA GLN A 32 8.01 -5.50 -15.31
C GLN A 32 7.77 -5.43 -13.80
N VAL A 33 6.54 -5.75 -13.41
CA VAL A 33 6.07 -5.93 -12.04
C VAL A 33 5.61 -7.39 -11.94
N PRO A 34 5.91 -8.11 -10.85
CA PRO A 34 5.41 -9.47 -10.67
C PRO A 34 3.89 -9.56 -10.80
N ASP A 35 3.37 -10.64 -11.37
CA ASP A 35 1.93 -10.78 -11.67
C ASP A 35 1.01 -10.72 -10.43
N HIS A 36 1.55 -10.98 -9.24
CA HIS A 36 0.86 -10.89 -7.96
C HIS A 36 0.96 -9.50 -7.31
N GLN A 37 1.57 -8.53 -7.99
CA GLN A 37 1.74 -7.15 -7.53
C GLN A 37 1.19 -6.13 -8.54
N GLU A 38 0.62 -5.05 -8.04
CA GLU A 38 0.24 -3.86 -8.80
C GLU A 38 0.85 -2.64 -8.11
N VAL A 39 1.71 -1.90 -8.83
CA VAL A 39 2.53 -0.83 -8.24
C VAL A 39 2.19 0.50 -8.91
N PHE A 40 1.79 1.47 -8.09
CA PHE A 40 1.49 2.82 -8.52
C PHE A 40 2.35 3.86 -7.81
N VAL A 41 2.73 4.93 -8.51
CA VAL A 41 3.59 6.00 -7.98
C VAL A 41 3.08 7.38 -8.35
N ASP A 42 3.23 8.35 -7.46
CA ASP A 42 3.20 9.79 -7.81
C ASP A 42 4.65 10.27 -7.97
N PRO A 43 5.16 10.37 -9.21
CA PRO A 43 6.56 10.71 -9.44
C PRO A 43 6.91 12.13 -8.97
N THR A 44 5.91 13.01 -8.82
CA THR A 44 6.14 14.40 -8.39
C THR A 44 6.26 14.56 -6.87
N ARG A 45 6.00 13.48 -6.12
CA ARG A 45 5.99 13.48 -4.65
C ARG A 45 6.72 12.30 -4.04
N ASP A 46 7.14 11.36 -4.87
CA ASP A 46 7.80 10.13 -4.45
C ASP A 46 6.92 9.25 -3.53
N GLU A 47 5.60 9.44 -3.61
CA GLU A 47 4.58 8.62 -2.95
C GLU A 47 4.31 7.36 -3.78
N SER A 48 3.97 6.25 -3.12
CA SER A 48 3.59 5.03 -3.82
C SER A 48 2.46 4.29 -3.13
N LEU A 49 1.70 3.52 -3.93
CA LEU A 49 0.60 2.67 -3.51
C LEU A 49 0.79 1.31 -4.19
N ILE A 50 0.89 0.25 -3.40
CA ILE A 50 1.16 -1.11 -3.85
C ILE A 50 0.02 -2.02 -3.39
N PHE A 51 -0.44 -2.88 -4.29
CA PHE A 51 -1.33 -3.99 -3.97
C PHE A 51 -0.59 -5.28 -4.23
N GLU A 52 -0.64 -6.21 -3.29
CA GLU A 52 0.06 -7.48 -3.38
C GLU A 52 -0.82 -8.63 -2.90
N LEU A 53 -0.84 -9.72 -3.68
CA LEU A 53 -1.55 -10.94 -3.35
C LEU A 53 -0.56 -11.96 -2.77
N LEU A 54 -0.78 -12.38 -1.54
CA LEU A 54 0.05 -13.34 -0.83
C LEU A 54 -0.77 -14.55 -0.39
N ASP A 55 -0.10 -15.69 -0.21
CA ASP A 55 -0.70 -16.83 0.49
C ASP A 55 -1.11 -16.45 1.91
N LEU A 56 -2.28 -16.92 2.34
CA LEU A 56 -2.78 -16.66 3.69
C LEU A 56 -1.80 -17.16 4.77
N LYS A 57 -1.34 -16.25 5.63
CA LYS A 57 -0.50 -16.57 6.78
C LYS A 57 -1.31 -17.17 7.92
N THR A 58 -1.47 -18.48 7.90
CA THR A 58 -2.30 -19.23 8.88
C THR A 58 -1.80 -19.16 10.33
N ASP A 59 -0.52 -18.86 10.53
CA ASP A 59 0.13 -18.67 11.83
C ASP A 59 0.02 -17.25 12.38
N VAL A 60 -0.50 -16.31 11.60
CA VAL A 60 -0.74 -14.93 12.01
C VAL A 60 -2.21 -14.73 12.37
N ALA A 61 -2.47 -14.21 13.57
CA ALA A 61 -3.81 -13.89 14.02
C ALA A 61 -4.41 -12.69 13.27
N ASP A 62 -5.74 -12.62 13.16
CA ASP A 62 -6.41 -11.50 12.48
C ASP A 62 -6.05 -10.16 13.10
N HIS A 63 -6.11 -10.08 14.43
CA HIS A 63 -5.68 -8.91 15.18
C HIS A 63 -4.16 -8.80 15.18
N GLY A 64 -3.65 -7.66 14.74
CA GLY A 64 -2.22 -7.40 14.64
C GLY A 64 -1.56 -7.95 13.38
N SER A 65 -2.32 -8.57 12.47
CA SER A 65 -1.76 -9.05 11.19
C SER A 65 -1.11 -7.94 10.38
N ALA A 66 -1.68 -6.73 10.33
CA ALA A 66 -1.05 -5.61 9.63
C ALA A 66 0.25 -5.17 10.29
N THR A 67 0.32 -5.18 11.63
CA THR A 67 1.55 -4.88 12.36
C THR A 67 2.64 -5.93 12.09
N TRP A 68 2.25 -7.21 11.98
CA TRP A 68 3.17 -8.28 11.60
C TRP A 68 3.77 -8.04 10.22
N PHE A 69 2.94 -7.78 9.20
CA PHE A 69 3.43 -7.50 7.84
C PHE A 69 4.25 -6.21 7.76
N LEU A 70 3.90 -5.20 8.56
CA LEU A 70 4.67 -3.97 8.64
C LEU A 70 6.09 -4.23 9.20
N GLN A 71 6.21 -5.11 10.20
CA GLN A 71 7.51 -5.50 10.75
C GLN A 71 8.30 -6.38 9.78
N ASP A 72 7.63 -7.27 9.06
CA ASP A 72 8.24 -8.12 8.03
C ASP A 72 8.84 -7.25 6.92
N LEU A 73 8.05 -6.30 6.41
CA LEU A 73 8.50 -5.30 5.43
C LEU A 73 9.69 -4.49 5.93
N ALA A 74 9.68 -4.05 7.19
CA ALA A 74 10.81 -3.33 7.77
C ALA A 74 12.11 -4.16 7.76
N ASN A 75 12.00 -5.45 8.06
CA ASN A 75 13.16 -6.36 8.07
C ASN A 75 13.71 -6.54 6.65
N GLU A 76 12.83 -6.70 5.64
CA GLU A 76 13.25 -6.84 4.24
C GLU A 76 13.93 -5.58 3.68
N GLN A 77 13.57 -4.41 4.20
CA GLN A 77 14.13 -3.12 3.79
C GLN A 77 15.37 -2.70 4.60
N ASP A 78 15.89 -3.57 5.47
CA ASP A 78 16.95 -3.25 6.44
C ASP A 78 16.67 -1.96 7.24
N ALA A 79 15.38 -1.69 7.48
CA ALA A 79 14.85 -0.49 8.11
C ALA A 79 14.94 -0.61 9.64
N GLU A 80 16.16 -0.42 10.15
CA GLU A 80 16.43 -0.32 11.59
C GLU A 80 15.58 0.79 12.23
N GLY A 81 15.06 0.53 13.43
CA GLY A 81 14.31 1.53 14.20
C GLY A 81 12.88 1.79 13.71
N THR A 82 12.28 0.84 12.99
CA THR A 82 10.86 0.90 12.63
C THR A 82 9.99 1.16 13.86
N MET A 83 9.15 2.18 13.76
CA MET A 83 8.25 2.59 14.85
C MET A 83 6.81 2.45 14.40
N VAL A 84 6.05 1.57 15.07
CA VAL A 84 4.59 1.48 14.89
C VAL A 84 3.96 2.70 15.55
N LEU A 85 3.24 3.49 14.76
CA LEU A 85 2.56 4.70 15.20
C LEU A 85 1.13 4.39 15.63
N GLU A 86 0.41 3.62 14.80
CA GLU A 86 -1.00 3.35 14.97
C GLU A 86 -1.33 1.93 14.52
N GLN A 87 -2.31 1.31 15.19
CA GLN A 87 -2.90 0.04 14.79
C GLN A 87 -4.42 0.13 14.99
N SER A 88 -5.18 -0.34 14.01
CA SER A 88 -6.63 -0.44 14.13
C SER A 88 -7.06 -1.74 14.82
N GLY A 89 -8.34 -1.78 15.21
CA GLY A 89 -9.02 -3.03 15.50
C GLY A 89 -9.17 -3.91 14.25
N VAL A 90 -9.85 -5.03 14.42
CA VAL A 90 -10.24 -5.88 13.30
C VAL A 90 -11.64 -5.49 12.85
N PHE A 91 -11.87 -5.39 11.55
CA PHE A 91 -13.20 -5.12 10.99
C PHE A 91 -13.54 -6.06 9.84
N GLU A 92 -14.81 -6.48 9.78
CA GLU A 92 -15.35 -7.31 8.71
C GLU A 92 -15.81 -6.44 7.54
N ALA A 93 -15.29 -6.72 6.35
CA ALA A 93 -15.75 -6.08 5.13
C ALA A 93 -16.89 -6.88 4.51
N GLY A 94 -18.12 -6.62 4.94
CA GLY A 94 -19.30 -7.31 4.44
C GLY A 94 -19.47 -7.23 2.91
N GLY A 95 -18.97 -6.19 2.23
CA GLY A 95 -19.01 -6.10 0.76
C GLY A 95 -17.97 -6.97 0.04
N LEU A 96 -16.93 -7.41 0.75
CA LEU A 96 -15.82 -8.20 0.23
C LEU A 96 -15.92 -9.61 0.84
N ARG A 97 -16.68 -10.49 0.17
CA ARG A 97 -16.90 -11.86 0.65
C ARG A 97 -16.84 -12.85 -0.50
N LEU A 98 -16.26 -14.01 -0.22
CA LEU A 98 -16.41 -15.20 -1.03
C LEU A 98 -17.31 -16.16 -0.24
N ARG A 99 -18.30 -16.76 -0.91
CA ARG A 99 -19.35 -17.56 -0.25
C ARG A 99 -20.04 -16.77 0.87
N ASN A 100 -19.92 -17.22 2.12
CA ASN A 100 -20.56 -16.60 3.28
C ASN A 100 -19.57 -15.95 4.25
N ASN A 101 -18.26 -16.01 3.98
CA ASN A 101 -17.25 -15.49 4.89
C ASN A 101 -16.78 -14.10 4.43
N PRO A 102 -17.01 -13.04 5.21
CA PRO A 102 -16.49 -11.71 4.90
C PRO A 102 -14.97 -11.68 5.07
N ALA A 103 -14.32 -10.81 4.31
CA ALA A 103 -12.92 -10.51 4.51
C ALA A 103 -12.70 -9.84 5.86
N ILE A 104 -11.60 -10.22 6.49
CA ILE A 104 -11.14 -9.61 7.74
C ILE A 104 -10.09 -8.57 7.42
N ILE A 105 -10.26 -7.35 7.89
CA ILE A 105 -9.31 -6.27 7.64
C ILE A 105 -8.69 -5.80 8.94
N ASN A 106 -7.37 -5.64 8.92
CA ASN A 106 -6.60 -4.95 9.94
C ASN A 106 -5.66 -3.94 9.27
N THR A 107 -5.39 -2.82 9.93
CA THR A 107 -4.49 -1.78 9.40
C THR A 107 -3.47 -1.35 10.45
N ALA A 108 -2.28 -0.96 10.00
CA ALA A 108 -1.23 -0.38 10.82
C ALA A 108 -0.56 0.79 10.08
N VAL A 109 0.00 1.72 10.83
CA VAL A 109 0.82 2.82 10.31
C VAL A 109 2.15 2.80 11.04
N GLY A 110 3.25 2.85 10.29
CA GLY A 110 4.60 2.92 10.84
C GLY A 110 5.44 4.02 10.21
N GLN A 111 6.59 4.25 10.81
CA GLN A 111 7.65 5.09 10.26
C GLN A 111 8.92 4.26 10.10
N MET A 112 9.58 4.39 8.96
CA MET A 112 10.76 3.61 8.57
C MET A 112 11.80 4.49 7.89
N ALA A 113 13.08 4.12 8.02
CA ALA A 113 14.17 4.66 7.21
C ALA A 113 14.49 3.67 6.09
N ILE A 114 14.24 4.03 4.83
CA ILE A 114 14.32 3.10 3.68
C ILE A 114 15.14 3.74 2.55
N SER A 115 16.05 2.97 1.96
CA SER A 115 16.80 3.36 0.75
C SER A 115 16.10 2.83 -0.50
N LYS A 116 16.26 3.49 -1.65
CA LYS A 116 15.65 3.01 -2.89
C LYS A 116 16.58 2.08 -3.65
N GLY A 117 16.00 1.06 -4.30
CA GLY A 117 16.72 0.22 -5.26
C GLY A 117 17.98 -0.42 -4.67
N ARG A 118 19.15 -0.03 -5.19
CA ARG A 118 20.46 -0.56 -4.76
C ARG A 118 21.26 0.44 -3.93
N GLN A 119 20.61 1.48 -3.41
CA GLN A 119 21.27 2.52 -2.62
C GLN A 119 21.64 2.02 -1.22
N GLY A 120 22.77 2.52 -0.71
CA GLY A 120 23.24 2.22 0.65
C GLY A 120 22.44 2.92 1.74
N ARG A 121 22.72 2.57 3.00
CA ARG A 121 22.01 3.08 4.19
C ARG A 121 22.14 4.60 4.33
N GLU A 122 23.25 5.17 3.85
CA GLU A 122 23.53 6.60 3.84
C GLU A 122 22.53 7.43 3.01
N ALA A 123 21.78 6.79 2.11
CA ALA A 123 20.78 7.41 1.25
C ALA A 123 19.33 7.16 1.72
N GLN A 124 19.11 6.61 2.92
CA GLN A 124 17.78 6.32 3.43
C GLN A 124 16.92 7.58 3.57
N ASN A 125 15.70 7.51 3.06
CA ASN A 125 14.64 8.49 3.28
C ASN A 125 13.85 8.09 4.52
N LEU A 126 13.33 9.10 5.24
CA LEU A 126 12.33 8.84 6.27
C LEU A 126 10.96 8.78 5.62
N VAL A 127 10.27 7.66 5.77
CA VAL A 127 8.95 7.43 5.18
C VAL A 127 7.95 7.02 6.24
N LYS A 128 6.71 7.45 6.06
CA LYS A 128 5.55 6.89 6.74
C LYS A 128 4.93 5.83 5.86
N VAL A 129 4.65 4.67 6.43
CA VAL A 129 4.10 3.50 5.74
C VAL A 129 2.73 3.19 6.32
N TYR A 130 1.71 3.17 5.46
CA TYR A 130 0.36 2.73 5.80
C TYR A 130 0.17 1.34 5.21
N LEU A 131 -0.29 0.38 6.02
CA LEU A 131 -0.47 -0.99 5.59
C LEU A 131 -1.84 -1.49 6.01
N ALA A 132 -2.56 -2.12 5.08
CA ALA A 132 -3.75 -2.89 5.35
C ALA A 132 -3.53 -4.33 4.93
N ASN A 133 -3.94 -5.27 5.78
CA ASN A 133 -4.07 -6.67 5.43
C ASN A 133 -5.56 -7.01 5.31
N LEU A 134 -5.99 -7.42 4.11
CA LEU A 134 -7.35 -7.88 3.83
C LEU A 134 -7.31 -9.39 3.64
N ARG A 135 -7.79 -10.12 4.66
CA ARG A 135 -7.71 -11.58 4.72
C ARG A 135 -8.91 -12.22 4.05
N LEU A 136 -8.68 -12.82 2.88
CA LEU A 136 -9.66 -13.56 2.09
C LEU A 136 -9.55 -15.06 2.41
N LYS A 137 -10.01 -15.45 3.60
CA LYS A 137 -9.78 -16.82 4.14
C LYS A 137 -10.29 -17.94 3.23
N ASP A 138 -11.46 -17.76 2.62
CA ASP A 138 -12.04 -18.75 1.69
C ASP A 138 -11.28 -18.86 0.37
N ALA A 139 -10.47 -17.85 0.03
CA ALA A 139 -9.57 -17.85 -1.12
C ALA A 139 -8.13 -18.23 -0.72
N ALA A 140 -7.86 -18.49 0.56
CA ALA A 140 -6.52 -18.70 1.11
C ALA A 140 -5.51 -17.59 0.74
N THR A 141 -5.96 -16.33 0.72
CA THR A 141 -5.14 -15.18 0.31
C THR A 141 -5.15 -14.08 1.38
N ASP A 142 -3.98 -13.52 1.68
CA ASP A 142 -3.84 -12.21 2.32
C ASP A 142 -3.57 -11.16 1.22
N VAL A 143 -4.39 -10.12 1.13
CA VAL A 143 -4.14 -8.99 0.23
C VAL A 143 -3.52 -7.85 1.01
N LEU A 144 -2.29 -7.49 0.68
CA LEU A 144 -1.62 -6.34 1.25
C LEU A 144 -1.86 -5.10 0.39
N VAL A 145 -2.29 -4.03 1.05
CA VAL A 145 -2.30 -2.69 0.46
C VAL A 145 -1.31 -1.85 1.25
N THR A 146 -0.24 -1.40 0.59
CA THR A 146 0.84 -0.65 1.23
C THR A 146 1.00 0.70 0.55
N ALA A 147 1.06 1.75 1.34
CA ALA A 147 1.19 3.13 0.89
C ALA A 147 2.40 3.79 1.56
N TYR A 148 3.28 4.38 0.76
CA TYR A 148 4.46 5.08 1.23
C TYR A 148 4.30 6.59 1.04
N GLU A 149 4.52 7.33 2.13
CA GLU A 149 4.53 8.79 2.17
C GLU A 149 5.90 9.27 2.66
N PRO A 150 6.74 9.84 1.78
CA PRO A 150 8.00 10.44 2.20
C PRO A 150 7.79 11.59 3.18
N MET A 151 8.62 11.63 4.23
CA MET A 151 8.66 12.71 5.22
C MET A 151 9.95 13.52 5.10
N LEU A 152 11.08 12.85 4.86
CA LEU A 152 12.38 13.46 4.66
C LEU A 152 13.11 12.75 3.52
N ILE A 153 13.46 13.51 2.48
CA ILE A 153 14.26 13.03 1.36
C ILE A 153 15.74 13.31 1.64
N ASN A 154 16.54 12.26 1.63
CA ASN A 154 17.99 12.37 1.83
C ASN A 154 18.65 12.96 0.58
N PRO A 155 19.62 13.89 0.69
CA PRO A 155 20.35 14.43 -0.45
C PRO A 155 21.06 13.40 -1.34
N LEU A 156 21.40 12.23 -0.78
CA LEU A 156 22.02 11.11 -1.50
C LEU A 156 20.98 10.14 -2.10
N SER A 157 19.69 10.31 -1.79
CA SER A 157 18.61 9.53 -2.38
C SER A 157 18.42 9.88 -3.85
N GLU A 158 18.12 8.89 -4.69
CA GLU A 158 17.78 9.13 -6.09
C GLU A 158 16.51 10.00 -6.22
N SER A 159 15.60 9.91 -5.24
CA SER A 159 14.42 10.79 -5.15
C SER A 159 14.78 12.27 -5.08
N ALA A 160 15.96 12.63 -4.52
CA ALA A 160 16.36 14.02 -4.38
C ALA A 160 16.49 14.74 -5.73
N ALA A 161 16.88 14.03 -6.79
CA ALA A 161 16.98 14.59 -8.13
C ALA A 161 15.60 14.91 -8.74
N THR A 162 14.54 14.23 -8.30
CA THR A 162 13.19 14.35 -8.85
C THR A 162 12.29 15.26 -8.03
N VAL A 163 12.31 15.10 -6.70
CA VAL A 163 11.39 15.82 -5.78
C VAL A 163 12.08 16.79 -4.83
N GLY A 164 13.42 16.88 -4.91
CA GLY A 164 14.23 17.71 -4.03
C GLY A 164 14.57 17.03 -2.70
N ALA A 165 15.72 17.37 -2.15
CA ALA A 165 16.13 16.91 -0.82
C ALA A 165 15.51 17.77 0.30
N GLY A 166 15.42 17.20 1.50
CA GLY A 166 14.89 17.86 2.70
C GLY A 166 13.48 17.42 3.06
N LEU A 167 12.76 18.26 3.80
CA LEU A 167 11.42 17.95 4.27
C LEU A 167 10.45 17.85 3.10
N ALA A 168 9.75 16.73 3.01
CA ALA A 168 8.71 16.56 2.01
C ALA A 168 7.52 17.48 2.31
N VAL A 169 7.02 18.17 1.29
CA VAL A 169 5.84 19.03 1.42
C VAL A 169 4.59 18.15 1.50
N PRO A 170 3.76 18.22 2.57
CA PRO A 170 2.54 17.41 2.68
C PRO A 170 1.58 17.63 1.51
N ALA A 171 0.90 16.57 1.06
CA ALA A 171 0.07 16.63 -0.15
C ALA A 171 -1.06 17.68 -0.06
N ALA A 172 -1.66 17.83 1.13
CA ALA A 172 -2.70 18.83 1.40
C ALA A 172 -2.23 20.26 1.09
N GLN A 173 -0.96 20.58 1.37
CA GLN A 173 -0.40 21.91 1.12
C GLN A 173 -0.17 22.19 -0.36
N SER A 174 -0.11 21.15 -1.19
CA SER A 174 -0.04 21.24 -2.65
C SER A 174 -1.41 21.05 -3.33
N GLY A 175 -2.53 21.11 -2.58
CA GLY A 175 -3.87 20.93 -3.11
C GLY A 175 -4.14 19.49 -3.60
N ARG A 176 -3.41 18.51 -3.05
CA ARG A 176 -3.53 17.08 -3.38
C ARG A 176 -4.08 16.30 -2.19
N LEU A 177 -4.76 15.19 -2.47
CA LEU A 177 -5.33 14.31 -1.45
C LEU A 177 -4.22 13.71 -0.57
N PRO A 178 -4.26 13.83 0.76
CA PRO A 178 -3.28 13.23 1.67
C PRO A 178 -3.14 11.71 1.50
N MET A 179 -1.95 11.17 1.75
CA MET A 179 -1.72 9.73 1.56
C MET A 179 -2.59 8.86 2.47
N ALA A 180 -2.88 9.32 3.69
CA ALA A 180 -3.83 8.65 4.59
C ALA A 180 -5.24 8.53 3.98
N GLU A 181 -5.71 9.56 3.26
CA GLU A 181 -7.01 9.54 2.58
C GLU A 181 -6.99 8.70 1.30
N VAL A 182 -5.87 8.74 0.55
CA VAL A 182 -5.63 7.84 -0.59
C VAL A 182 -5.70 6.38 -0.14
N PHE A 183 -4.94 6.03 0.90
CA PHE A 183 -4.90 4.70 1.48
C PHE A 183 -6.28 4.25 1.98
N LYS A 184 -6.97 5.10 2.75
CA LYS A 184 -8.33 4.82 3.22
C LYS A 184 -9.29 4.57 2.06
N SER A 185 -9.26 5.41 1.01
CA SER A 185 -10.10 5.21 -0.18
C SER A 185 -9.78 3.88 -0.85
N ALA A 186 -8.49 3.58 -1.06
CA ALA A 186 -8.06 2.37 -1.74
C ALA A 186 -8.53 1.09 -1.01
N VAL A 187 -8.38 1.06 0.31
CA VAL A 187 -8.79 -0.06 1.16
C VAL A 187 -10.32 -0.18 1.24
N SER A 188 -11.03 0.92 1.50
CA SER A 188 -12.49 0.89 1.70
C SER A 188 -13.30 0.64 0.43
N SER A 189 -12.73 0.91 -0.74
CA SER A 189 -13.34 0.67 -2.04
C SER A 189 -12.85 -0.61 -2.73
N PHE A 190 -11.94 -1.36 -2.09
CA PHE A 190 -11.42 -2.60 -2.63
C PHE A 190 -12.55 -3.61 -2.86
N LYS A 191 -12.69 -4.08 -4.08
CA LYS A 191 -13.73 -5.01 -4.48
C LYS A 191 -13.17 -6.04 -5.46
N VAL A 192 -13.47 -7.31 -5.21
CA VAL A 192 -13.25 -8.39 -6.16
C VAL A 192 -14.48 -8.51 -7.05
N ASN A 193 -14.30 -8.32 -8.36
CA ASN A 193 -15.32 -8.55 -9.38
C ASN A 193 -15.27 -9.98 -9.93
N ASP A 194 -14.08 -10.57 -10.02
CA ASP A 194 -13.87 -11.92 -10.52
C ASP A 194 -13.03 -12.74 -9.53
N TRP A 195 -13.69 -13.68 -8.86
CA TRP A 195 -13.06 -14.54 -7.85
C TRP A 195 -12.28 -15.71 -8.46
N SER A 196 -12.40 -15.95 -9.78
CA SER A 196 -11.59 -16.97 -10.45
C SER A 196 -10.09 -16.64 -10.43
N LEU A 197 -9.74 -15.36 -10.20
CA LEU A 197 -8.38 -14.89 -9.92
C LEU A 197 -7.66 -15.74 -8.86
N PHE A 198 -8.39 -16.20 -7.84
CA PHE A 198 -7.83 -16.98 -6.73
C PHE A 198 -7.92 -18.49 -6.93
N GLY A 199 -8.24 -18.96 -8.15
CA GLY A 199 -8.52 -20.37 -8.43
C GLY A 199 -9.80 -20.90 -7.77
N ALA A 200 -10.62 -20.02 -7.17
CA ALA A 200 -11.88 -20.39 -6.57
C ALA A 200 -12.95 -20.60 -7.66
N SER A 201 -13.41 -21.83 -7.83
CA SER A 201 -14.68 -22.09 -8.52
C SER A 201 -15.83 -21.65 -7.61
N LEU A 202 -16.66 -20.71 -8.08
CA LEU A 202 -17.85 -20.19 -7.39
C LEU A 202 -18.81 -21.30 -6.95
#